data_AF-A0A6P1HXL3-F1
#
_entry.id   AF-A0A6P1HXL3-F1
#
_cell.length_a   1.000
_cell.length_b   1.000
_cell.length_c   1.000
_cell.angle_alpha   90.00
_cell.angle_beta   90.00
_cell.angle_gamma   90.00
#
_symmetry.space_group_name_H-M   'P 1'
#
loop_
_entity.id
_entity.type
_entity.pdbx_description
1 polymer ?
#
loop_
_entity_poly.entity_id
_entity_poly.type
_entity_poly.pdbx_seq_one_letter_code
_entity_poly.pdbx_strand_id
1 'polypeptide(L)' 'MQSISSSDRALVAFAIEWAPYGGADAEELFIKFGVQRNRFLVLLQAAMTPRPSDLARLRILKASLCDDLVRAWNGSPTRN' A
#
# COMPACT_ATOMS: atom_id res chain seq x y z
N MET A 1 20.50 5.35 -7.22
CA MET A 1 19.20 5.71 -6.62
C MET A 1 18.12 4.93 -7.36
N GLN A 2 17.72 3.75 -6.88
CA GLN A 2 16.64 3.02 -7.53
C GLN A 2 15.32 3.42 -6.89
N SER A 3 14.57 4.24 -7.62
CA SER A 3 13.16 4.55 -7.38
C SER A 3 12.39 3.24 -7.20
N ILE A 4 11.35 3.29 -6.35
CA ILE A 4 10.27 2.29 -6.28
C ILE A 4 10.00 1.72 -7.68
N SER A 5 9.94 0.39 -7.81
CA SER A 5 9.70 -0.25 -9.11
C SER A 5 8.34 0.21 -9.65
N SER A 6 8.15 0.22 -10.97
CA SER A 6 6.87 0.68 -11.57
C SER A 6 5.67 -0.07 -10.97
N SER A 7 5.85 -1.36 -10.65
CA SER A 7 4.86 -2.21 -9.98
C SER A 7 4.61 -1.79 -8.53
N ASP A 8 5.66 -1.52 -7.76
CA ASP A 8 5.54 -1.03 -6.38
C ASP A 8 4.84 0.34 -6.32
N ARG A 9 5.07 1.19 -7.34
CA ARG A 9 4.43 2.51 -7.44
C ARG A 9 2.93 2.38 -7.68
N ALA A 10 2.52 1.43 -8.52
CA ALA A 10 1.12 1.16 -8.78
C ALA A 10 0.40 0.64 -7.53
N LEU A 11 1.03 -0.25 -6.76
CA LEU A 11 0.51 -0.73 -5.47
C LEU A 11 0.28 0.41 -4.48
N VAL A 12 1.29 1.28 -4.31
CA VAL A 12 1.22 2.40 -3.35
C VAL A 12 0.19 3.44 -3.79
N ALA A 13 0.16 3.79 -5.08
CA ALA A 13 -0.82 4.76 -5.60
C ALA A 13 -2.27 4.27 -5.40
N PHE A 14 -2.52 3.00 -5.72
CA PHE A 14 -3.82 2.38 -5.51
C PHE A 14 -4.19 2.31 -4.01
N ALA A 15 -3.23 1.98 -3.14
CA ALA A 15 -3.44 1.96 -1.71
C ALA A 15 -3.88 3.33 -1.16
N ILE A 16 -3.26 4.41 -1.64
CA ILE A 16 -3.59 5.79 -1.28
C ILE A 16 -4.98 6.19 -1.77
N GLU A 17 -5.30 5.88 -3.02
CA GLU A 17 -6.59 6.19 -3.64
C GLU A 17 -7.77 5.60 -2.85
N TRP A 18 -7.61 4.36 -2.36
CA TRP A 18 -8.68 3.63 -1.69
C TRP A 18 -8.66 3.72 -0.16
N ALA A 19 -7.60 4.27 0.45
CA ALA A 19 -7.49 4.41 1.90
C ALA A 19 -8.68 5.16 2.54
N PRO A 20 -9.22 6.26 1.97
CA PRO A 20 -10.37 6.96 2.55
C PRO A 20 -11.64 6.12 2.67
N TYR A 21 -11.77 5.07 1.85
CA TYR A 21 -12.93 4.17 1.81
C TYR A 21 -12.73 2.91 2.64
N GLY A 22 -11.62 2.83 3.38
CA GLY A 22 -11.24 1.62 4.10
C GLY A 22 -10.65 0.56 3.17
N GLY A 23 -10.11 0.92 2.00
CA GLY A 23 -9.52 0.03 1.00
C GLY A 23 -10.49 -0.43 -0.09
N ALA A 24 -9.94 -1.01 -1.15
CA ALA A 24 -10.72 -1.51 -2.29
C ALA A 24 -11.43 -2.83 -1.95
N ASP A 25 -12.48 -3.16 -2.70
CA ASP A 25 -13.16 -4.44 -2.60
C ASP A 25 -12.30 -5.61 -3.16
N ALA A 26 -12.76 -6.83 -2.92
CA ALA A 26 -12.04 -8.02 -3.35
C ALA A 26 -12.02 -8.22 -4.87
N GLU A 27 -13.04 -7.74 -5.59
CA GLU A 27 -13.16 -7.87 -7.04
C GLU A 27 -12.16 -6.93 -7.73
N GLU A 28 -12.08 -5.68 -7.32
CA GLU A 28 -11.17 -4.70 -7.88
C GLU A 28 -9.70 -5.06 -7.62
N LEU A 29 -9.40 -5.60 -6.43
CA LEU A 29 -8.08 -6.14 -6.11
C LEU A 29 -7.70 -7.31 -7.03
N PHE A 30 -8.65 -8.20 -7.31
CA PHE A 30 -8.43 -9.33 -8.19
C PHE A 30 -8.25 -8.88 -9.64
N ILE A 31 -9.06 -7.93 -10.13
CA ILE A 31 -8.97 -7.40 -11.49
C ILE A 31 -7.64 -6.66 -11.72
N LYS A 32 -7.22 -5.79 -10.79
CA LYS A 32 -6.04 -4.95 -10.98
C LYS A 32 -4.72 -5.67 -10.66
N PHE A 33 -4.72 -6.55 -9.67
CA PHE A 33 -3.49 -7.14 -9.14
C PHE A 33 -3.50 -8.67 -9.08
N GLY A 34 -4.63 -9.33 -9.35
CA GLY A 34 -4.75 -10.79 -9.28
C GLY A 34 -4.58 -11.36 -7.87
N VAL A 35 -4.80 -10.55 -6.83
CA VAL A 35 -4.55 -10.95 -5.43
C VAL A 35 -5.74 -10.65 -4.54
N GLN A 36 -5.84 -11.39 -3.43
CA GLN A 36 -6.76 -11.08 -2.35
C GLN A 36 -6.19 -10.01 -1.41
N ARG A 37 -7.06 -9.38 -0.62
CA ARG A 37 -6.71 -8.29 0.33
C ARG A 37 -5.50 -8.57 1.21
N ASN A 38 -5.46 -9.72 1.87
CA ASN A 38 -4.34 -10.07 2.75
C ASN A 38 -3.00 -10.11 1.98
N ARG A 39 -3.02 -10.66 0.76
CA ARG A 39 -1.83 -10.70 -0.09
C ARG A 39 -1.46 -9.32 -0.61
N PHE A 40 -2.44 -8.48 -0.95
CA PHE A 40 -2.21 -7.09 -1.32
C PHE A 40 -1.50 -6.31 -0.20
N LEU A 41 -1.94 -6.46 1.05
CA LEU A 41 -1.30 -5.80 2.20
C LEU A 41 0.13 -6.26 2.45
N VAL A 42 0.43 -7.54 2.20
CA VAL A 42 1.82 -8.05 2.25
C VAL A 42 2.68 -7.42 1.17
N LEU A 43 2.16 -7.31 -0.06
CA LEU A 43 2.87 -6.68 -1.17
C LEU A 43 3.08 -5.18 -0.94
N LEU A 44 2.09 -4.49 -0.38
CA LEU A 44 2.17 -3.07 -0.02
C LEU A 44 3.28 -2.83 1.02
N GLN A 45 3.35 -3.65 2.07
CA GLN A 45 4.41 -3.56 3.07
C GLN A 45 5.79 -3.83 2.47
N ALA A 46 5.90 -4.81 1.58
CA ALA A 46 7.15 -5.09 0.87
C ALA A 46 7.59 -3.91 -0.01
N ALA A 47 6.66 -3.32 -0.77
CA ALA A 47 6.89 -2.14 -1.61
C ALA A 47 7.33 -0.91 -0.80
N MET A 48 6.81 -0.76 0.42
CA MET A 48 7.09 0.36 1.32
C MET A 48 8.30 0.12 2.22
N THR A 49 8.90 -1.09 2.20
CA THR A 49 10.07 -1.42 3.02
C THR A 49 11.23 -0.48 2.69
N PRO A 50 11.74 0.30 3.68
CA PRO A 50 12.80 1.27 3.42
C PRO A 50 14.10 0.57 3.02
N ARG A 51 14.75 1.05 1.97
CA ARG A 51 16.03 0.49 1.50
C ARG A 51 17.19 1.08 2.31
N PRO A 52 18.31 0.35 2.48
CA PRO A 52 19.49 0.87 3.18
C PRO A 52 20.04 2.17 2.55
N SER A 53 19.87 2.32 1.24
CA SER A 53 20.27 3.50 0.47
C SER A 53 19.32 4.70 0.59
N ASP A 54 18.18 4.56 1.25
CA ASP A 54 17.20 5.64 1.40
C ASP A 54 17.69 6.65 2.44
N LEU A 55 17.49 7.94 2.17
CA LEU A 55 17.73 9.01 3.13
C LEU A 55 16.88 8.78 4.40
N ALA A 56 17.43 9.03 5.59
CA ALA A 56 16.75 8.80 6.86
C ALA A 56 15.32 9.38 6.90
N ARG A 57 15.14 10.60 6.37
CA ARG A 57 13.83 11.25 6.25
C ARG A 57 12.85 10.48 5.37
N LEU A 58 13.31 9.91 4.26
CA LEU A 58 12.46 9.10 3.37
C LEU A 58 12.06 7.78 4.03
N ARG A 59 12.92 7.19 4.87
CA ARG A 59 12.62 5.96 5.62
C ARG A 59 11.48 6.20 6.61
N ILE A 60 11.55 7.32 7.35
CA ILE A 60 10.50 7.73 8.29
C ILE A 60 9.18 7.96 7.54
N LEU A 61 9.21 8.71 6.43
CA LEU A 61 8.01 8.98 5.64
C LEU A 61 7.38 7.72 5.05
N LYS A 62 8.19 6.79 4.52
CA LYS A 62 7.71 5.50 4.03
C LYS A 62 7.07 4.67 5.15
N ALA A 63 7.71 4.63 6.32
CA ALA A 63 7.19 3.88 7.47
C ALA A 63 5.85 4.46 7.95
N SER A 64 5.74 5.78 8.13
CA SER A 64 4.49 6.41 8.57
C SER A 64 3.36 6.20 7.57
N LEU A 65 3.62 6.40 6.28
CA LEU A 65 2.62 6.19 5.24
C LEU A 65 2.20 4.71 5.16
N CYS A 66 3.13 3.77 5.36
CA CYS A 66 2.80 2.35 5.37
C CYS A 66 1.86 2.01 6.53
N ASP A 67 2.14 2.52 7.73
CA ASP A 67 1.30 2.28 8.91
C ASP A 67 -0.10 2.86 8.74
N ASP A 68 -0.20 4.11 8.25
CA ASP A 68 -1.47 4.78 7.97
C ASP A 68 -2.30 4.01 6.93
N LEU A 69 -1.66 3.54 5.85
CA LEU A 69 -2.34 2.76 4.82
C LEU A 69 -2.80 1.39 5.35
N VAL A 70 -1.94 0.65 6.05
CA VAL A 70 -2.31 -0.65 6.63
C VAL A 70 -3.47 -0.48 7.62
N ARG A 71 -3.45 0.57 8.44
CA ARG A 71 -4.52 0.87 9.38
C ARG A 71 -5.83 1.21 8.67
N ALA A 72 -5.80 2.09 7.67
CA ALA A 72 -6.97 2.43 6.88
C ALA A 72 -7.58 1.20 6.22
N TRP A 73 -6.74 0.32 5.67
CA TRP A 73 -7.17 -0.92 5.02
C TRP A 73 -7.55 -2.06 5.99
N ASN A 74 -7.27 -1.95 7.28
CA ASN A 74 -7.76 -2.88 8.30
C ASN A 74 -9.03 -2.37 9.00
N GLY A 75 -9.38 -1.09 8.81
CA GLY A 75 -10.70 -0.59 9.17
C GLY A 75 -11.76 -1.30 8.33
N SER A 76 -12.82 -1.79 8.97
CA SER A 76 -13.96 -2.37 8.26
C SER A 76 -14.43 -1.38 7.18
N PRO A 77 -14.58 -1.78 5.91
CA PRO A 77 -15.13 -0.90 4.90
C PRO A 77 -16.50 -0.48 5.40
N THR A 78 -16.67 0.80 5.71
CA THR A 78 -17.97 1.36 6.04
C THR A 78 -18.81 1.25 4.78
N ARG A 79 -19.59 0.17 4.72
CA ARG A 79 -20.58 -0.08 3.68
C ARG A 79 -21.64 1.01 3.83
N ASN A 80 -21.58 2.01 2.94
CA ASN A 80 -22.72 2.89 2.67
C ASN A 80 -23.84 2.08 2.03
#